data_AF-A0A6L2ZRL6-F1
#
_entry.id   AF-A0A6L2ZRL6-F1
#
_cell.length_a   1.000
_cell.length_b   1.000
_cell.length_c   1.000
_cell.angle_alpha   90.00
_cell.angle_beta   90.00
_cell.angle_gamma   90.00
#
_symmetry.space_group_name_H-M   'P 1'
#
loop_
_entity.id
_entity.type
_entity.pdbx_description
1 polymer ?
#
loop_
_entity_poly.entity_id
_entity_poly.type
_entity_poly.pdbx_seq_one_letter_code
_entity_poly.pdbx_strand_id
1 'polypeptide(L)'
;MHTKRPFGILPLALSRYGRLLRRRIVHICLCLLPLLTGCVPTQTKYLPAPRVLIPATLLGDCQVPVIPEHMTWGDSVLLNEQLLLALEQCNQDKAALRQIETMNNPRHTAK
;
A
#
# COMPACT_ATOMS: atom_id res chain seq x y z
N MET A 1 78.56 -33.41 -31.97
CA MET A 1 77.19 -33.68 -31.49
C MET A 1 76.28 -32.52 -31.88
N HIS A 2 75.51 -32.68 -32.95
CA HIS A 2 74.49 -31.72 -33.38
C HIS A 2 73.12 -32.22 -32.93
N THR A 3 72.43 -31.47 -32.07
CA THR A 3 71.03 -31.72 -31.72
C THR A 3 70.19 -30.56 -32.25
N LYS A 4 69.49 -30.77 -33.38
CA LYS A 4 68.47 -29.84 -33.88
C LYS A 4 67.24 -29.93 -32.97
N ARG A 5 66.88 -28.82 -32.30
CA ARG A 5 65.57 -28.68 -31.64
C ARG A 5 64.52 -28.20 -32.65
N PRO A 6 63.31 -28.78 -32.69
CA PRO A 6 62.25 -28.30 -33.55
C PRO A 6 61.60 -27.06 -32.92
N PHE A 7 61.90 -25.89 -33.46
CA PHE A 7 61.11 -24.67 -33.29
C PHE A 7 59.99 -24.69 -34.35
N GLY A 8 58.72 -24.50 -33.96
CA GLY A 8 57.73 -24.12 -34.99
C GLY A 8 56.23 -24.19 -34.72
N ILE A 9 55.72 -24.81 -33.63
CA ILE A 9 54.26 -25.11 -33.58
C ILE A 9 53.52 -24.42 -32.43
N LEU A 10 54.22 -24.03 -31.35
CA LEU A 10 53.57 -23.53 -30.13
C LEU A 10 52.97 -22.10 -30.18
N PRO A 11 53.52 -21.08 -30.90
CA PRO A 11 53.05 -19.69 -30.75
C PRO A 11 51.73 -19.40 -31.48
N LEU A 12 51.41 -20.17 -32.53
CA LEU A 12 50.20 -19.99 -33.33
C LEU A 12 48.93 -20.49 -32.60
N ALA A 13 49.06 -21.54 -31.79
CA ALA A 13 47.96 -22.11 -31.01
C ALA A 13 47.49 -21.14 -29.92
N LEU A 14 48.41 -20.53 -29.16
CA LEU A 14 48.12 -19.50 -28.15
C LEU A 14 47.48 -18.25 -28.77
N SER A 15 47.97 -17.83 -29.94
CA SER A 15 47.42 -16.70 -30.70
C SER A 15 46.00 -16.96 -31.22
N ARG A 16 45.73 -18.18 -31.73
CA ARG A 16 44.38 -18.59 -32.15
C ARG A 16 43.44 -18.73 -30.95
N TYR A 17 43.91 -19.29 -29.83
CA TYR A 17 43.14 -19.43 -28.59
C TYR A 17 42.74 -18.06 -28.02
N GLY A 18 43.65 -17.08 -28.01
CA GLY A 18 43.37 -15.70 -27.62
C GLY A 18 42.35 -14.99 -28.52
N ARG A 19 42.41 -15.22 -29.85
CA ARG A 19 41.41 -14.68 -30.80
C ARG A 19 40.01 -15.28 -30.59
N LEU A 20 39.93 -16.58 -30.32
CA LEU A 20 38.67 -17.28 -30.05
C LEU A 20 38.07 -16.84 -28.70
N LEU A 21 38.90 -16.69 -27.67
CA LEU A 21 38.49 -16.21 -26.35
C LEU A 21 37.96 -14.78 -26.42
N ARG A 22 38.66 -13.88 -27.13
CA ARG A 22 38.22 -12.50 -27.36
C ARG A 22 36.89 -12.45 -28.10
N ARG A 23 36.68 -13.28 -29.13
CA ARG A 23 35.42 -13.33 -29.89
C ARG A 23 34.25 -13.80 -29.02
N ARG A 24 34.45 -14.79 -28.15
CA ARG A 24 33.42 -15.23 -27.19
C ARG A 24 33.10 -14.16 -26.15
N ILE A 25 34.11 -13.50 -25.59
CA ILE A 25 33.89 -12.39 -24.65
C ILE A 25 33.09 -11.28 -25.32
N VAL A 26 33.39 -10.92 -26.57
CA VAL A 26 32.61 -9.91 -27.32
C VAL A 26 31.15 -10.33 -27.51
N HIS A 27 30.88 -11.59 -27.84
CA HIS A 27 29.49 -12.07 -27.99
C HIS A 27 28.77 -12.11 -26.64
N ILE A 28 29.45 -12.54 -25.58
CA ILE A 28 28.94 -12.56 -24.21
C ILE A 28 28.61 -11.13 -23.75
N CYS A 29 29.52 -10.18 -23.95
CA CYS A 29 29.29 -8.78 -23.63
C CYS A 29 28.15 -8.19 -24.46
N LEU A 30 28.16 -8.37 -25.78
CA LEU A 30 27.14 -7.83 -26.68
C LEU A 30 25.74 -8.36 -26.35
N CYS A 31 25.63 -9.64 -25.99
CA CYS A 31 24.35 -10.24 -25.65
C CYS A 31 23.95 -10.01 -24.20
N LEU A 32 24.85 -10.03 -23.21
CA LEU A 32 24.48 -10.02 -21.79
C LEU A 32 24.43 -8.62 -21.16
N LEU A 33 25.30 -7.67 -21.56
CA LEU A 33 25.29 -6.30 -21.02
C LEU A 33 23.93 -5.60 -21.16
N PRO A 34 23.19 -5.74 -22.29
CA PRO A 34 21.87 -5.12 -22.43
C PRO A 34 20.80 -5.72 -21.50
N LEU A 35 20.92 -7.00 -21.11
CA LEU A 35 19.97 -7.63 -20.18
C LEU A 35 20.16 -7.16 -18.74
N LEU A 36 21.33 -6.62 -18.39
CA LEU A 36 21.64 -6.09 -17.07
C LEU A 36 21.12 -4.66 -16.85
N THR A 37 20.69 -3.96 -17.90
CA THR A 37 20.18 -2.57 -17.81
C THR A 37 18.66 -2.47 -17.67
N GLY A 38 17.98 -3.56 -17.34
CA GLY A 38 16.50 -3.61 -17.26
C GLY A 38 15.88 -3.04 -15.98
N CYS A 39 16.65 -2.50 -15.04
CA CYS A 39 16.08 -1.96 -13.80
C CYS A 39 15.54 -0.54 -14.03
N VAL A 40 14.32 -0.45 -14.56
CA VAL A 40 13.57 0.80 -14.58
C VAL A 40 12.87 0.94 -13.21
N PRO A 41 13.15 2.00 -12.43
CA PRO A 41 12.36 2.28 -11.25
C PRO A 41 10.93 2.62 -11.70
N THR A 42 9.98 1.75 -11.36
CA THR A 42 8.55 2.04 -11.56
C THR A 42 8.18 3.21 -10.66
N GLN A 43 7.69 4.30 -11.24
CA GLN A 43 7.12 5.40 -10.45
C GLN A 43 5.87 4.87 -9.75
N THR A 44 5.94 4.65 -8.44
CA THR A 44 4.78 4.32 -7.63
C THR A 44 3.92 5.58 -7.47
N LYS A 45 2.81 5.64 -8.22
CA LYS A 45 1.78 6.65 -8.00
C LYS A 45 0.98 6.25 -6.77
N TYR A 46 1.29 6.86 -5.63
CA TYR A 46 0.47 6.72 -4.43
C TYR A 46 -0.89 7.36 -4.68
N LEU A 47 -1.94 6.55 -4.64
CA LEU A 47 -3.30 7.06 -4.58
C LEU A 47 -3.62 7.42 -3.13
N PRO A 48 -4.43 8.46 -2.88
CA PRO A 48 -4.97 8.71 -1.56
C PRO A 48 -5.64 7.44 -1.03
N ALA A 49 -5.37 7.09 0.23
CA ALA A 49 -6.02 5.96 0.88
C ALA A 49 -7.55 6.14 0.80
N PRO A 50 -8.31 5.07 0.51
CA PRO A 50 -9.76 5.14 0.52
C PRO A 50 -10.25 5.57 1.90
N ARG A 51 -11.13 6.58 1.94
CA ARG A 51 -11.78 6.98 3.20
C ARG A 51 -12.74 5.88 3.63
N VAL A 52 -12.75 5.55 4.92
CA VAL A 52 -13.78 4.72 5.53
C VAL A 52 -15.13 5.39 5.29
N LEU A 53 -16.04 4.63 4.68
CA LEU A 53 -17.41 5.07 4.42
C LEU A 53 -18.14 5.24 5.75
N ILE A 54 -18.88 6.34 5.89
CA ILE A 54 -19.77 6.56 7.02
C ILE A 54 -21.08 5.83 6.75
N PRO A 55 -21.50 4.88 7.59
CA PRO A 55 -22.83 4.26 7.52
C PRO A 55 -23.93 5.32 7.52
N ALA A 56 -24.91 5.19 6.63
CA ALA A 56 -26.05 6.12 6.55
C ALA A 56 -26.85 6.18 7.87
N THR A 57 -26.85 5.09 8.65
CA THR A 57 -27.50 5.01 9.96
C THR A 57 -26.93 6.00 10.96
N LEU A 58 -25.63 6.31 10.90
CA LEU A 58 -24.98 7.28 11.79
C LEU A 58 -25.25 8.74 11.42
N LEU A 59 -25.78 8.97 10.22
CA LEU A 59 -26.14 10.31 9.71
C LEU A 59 -27.63 10.60 9.86
N GLY A 60 -28.39 9.68 10.46
CA GLY A 60 -29.79 9.89 10.78
C GLY A 60 -29.96 10.97 11.86
N ASP A 61 -31.12 11.62 11.85
CA ASP A 61 -31.50 12.53 12.93
C ASP A 61 -31.71 11.78 14.24
N CYS A 62 -31.50 12.48 15.36
CA CYS A 62 -31.84 11.95 16.67
C CYS A 62 -33.33 11.63 16.77
N GLN A 63 -33.67 10.38 17.11
CA GLN A 63 -35.05 9.96 17.25
C GLN A 63 -35.65 10.55 18.53
N VAL A 64 -36.51 11.55 18.40
CA VAL A 64 -37.21 12.16 19.52
C VAL A 64 -38.51 11.38 19.79
N PRO A 65 -38.78 10.96 21.04
CA PRO A 65 -40.06 10.33 21.38
C PRO A 65 -41.22 11.32 21.24
N VAL A 66 -42.41 10.81 20.99
CA VAL A 66 -43.61 11.65 20.85
C VAL A 66 -43.93 12.30 22.19
N ILE A 67 -44.06 13.63 22.20
CA ILE A 67 -44.47 14.39 23.38
C ILE A 67 -46.00 14.54 23.33
N PRO A 68 -46.74 13.94 24.27
CA PRO A 68 -48.20 14.05 24.32
C PRO A 68 -48.64 15.45 24.77
N GLU A 69 -49.78 15.93 24.25
CA GLU A 69 -50.38 17.22 24.63
C GLU A 69 -50.88 17.21 26.09
N HIS A 70 -51.29 16.04 26.57
CA HIS A 70 -51.71 15.80 27.96
C HIS A 70 -50.94 14.61 28.54
N MET A 71 -50.38 14.78 29.73
CA MET A 71 -49.68 13.72 30.45
C MET A 71 -49.88 13.86 31.94
N THR A 72 -49.92 12.72 32.65
CA THR A 72 -49.84 12.71 34.11
C THR A 72 -48.39 12.96 34.55
N TRP A 73 -48.19 13.20 35.84
CA TRP A 73 -46.84 13.28 36.39
C TRP A 73 -46.07 11.97 36.20
N GLY A 74 -46.72 10.80 36.31
CA GLY A 74 -46.08 9.51 36.06
C GLY A 74 -45.63 9.34 34.62
N ASP A 75 -46.46 9.75 33.66
CA ASP A 75 -46.10 9.73 32.23
C ASP A 75 -44.89 10.61 31.92
N SER A 76 -44.72 11.73 32.65
CA SER A 76 -43.54 12.60 32.50
C SER A 76 -42.24 11.91 32.91
N VAL A 77 -42.27 11.00 33.90
CA VAL A 77 -41.10 10.22 34.30
C VAL A 77 -40.70 9.25 33.19
N LEU A 78 -41.68 8.56 32.59
CA LEU A 78 -41.45 7.66 31.46
C LEU A 78 -40.94 8.40 30.22
N LEU A 79 -41.50 9.58 29.93
CA LEU A 79 -41.02 10.42 28.83
C LEU A 79 -39.57 10.88 29.05
N ASN A 80 -39.20 11.27 30.28
CA ASN A 80 -37.83 11.64 30.61
C ASN A 80 -36.85 10.47 30.42
N GLU A 81 -37.23 9.25 30.81
CA GLU A 81 -36.43 8.05 30.54
C GLU A 81 -36.22 7.85 29.03
N GLN A 82 -37.29 7.91 28.22
CA GLN A 82 -37.20 7.78 26.77
C GLN A 82 -36.30 8.84 26.13
N LEU A 83 -36.39 10.09 26.61
CA LEU A 83 -35.54 11.19 26.15
C LEU A 83 -34.07 10.95 26.50
N LEU A 84 -33.78 10.44 27.71
CA LEU A 84 -32.42 10.13 28.13
C LEU A 84 -31.82 8.99 27.29
N LEU A 85 -32.60 7.95 26.99
CA LEU A 85 -32.18 6.85 26.11
C LEU A 85 -31.90 7.33 24.68
N ALA A 86 -32.78 8.17 24.11
CA ALA A 86 -32.56 8.77 22.80
C ALA A 86 -31.28 9.62 22.76
N LEU A 87 -31.04 10.41 23.81
CA LEU A 87 -29.84 11.23 23.94
C LEU A 87 -28.58 10.38 24.08
N GLU A 88 -28.64 9.29 24.86
CA GLU A 88 -27.54 8.34 24.98
C GLU A 88 -27.18 7.74 23.63
N GLN A 89 -28.16 7.23 22.88
CA GLN A 89 -27.94 6.66 21.56
C GLN A 89 -27.28 7.68 20.61
N CYS A 90 -27.79 8.91 20.56
CA CYS A 90 -27.18 9.97 19.74
C CYS A 90 -25.75 10.30 20.14
N ASN A 91 -25.43 10.26 21.43
CA ASN A 91 -24.07 10.47 21.89
C ASN A 91 -23.14 9.32 21.46
N GLN A 92 -23.64 8.08 21.45
CA GLN A 92 -22.91 6.92 20.93
C GLN A 92 -22.65 7.05 19.43
N ASP A 93 -23.66 7.45 18.65
CA ASP A 93 -23.52 7.66 17.20
C ASP A 93 -22.49 8.76 16.89
N LYS A 94 -22.54 9.87 17.64
CA LYS A 94 -21.55 10.94 17.56
C LYS A 94 -20.14 10.47 17.90
N ALA A 95 -20.00 9.59 18.89
CA ALA A 95 -18.71 9.01 19.24
C ALA A 95 -18.17 8.11 18.11
N ALA A 96 -19.02 7.30 17.49
CA ALA A 96 -18.66 6.48 16.34
C ALA A 96 -18.22 7.34 15.14
N LEU A 97 -18.90 8.46 14.87
CA LEU A 97 -18.49 9.42 13.84
C LEU A 97 -17.10 10.01 14.10
N ARG A 98 -16.79 10.37 15.36
CA ARG A 98 -15.44 10.86 15.75
C ARG A 98 -14.36 9.79 15.54
N GLN A 99 -14.67 8.52 15.80
CA GLN A 99 -13.75 7.41 15.53
C GLN A 99 -13.47 7.27 14.03
N ILE A 100 -14.52 7.30 13.20
CA ILE A 100 -14.37 7.24 11.73
C ILE A 100 -13.58 8.45 11.22
N GLU A 101 -13.86 9.65 11.71
CA GLU A 101 -13.10 10.85 11.37
C GLU A 101 -11.62 10.70 11.74
N THR A 102 -11.33 10.13 12.91
CA THR A 102 -9.95 9.85 13.35
C THR A 102 -9.26 8.84 12.42
N MET A 103 -9.95 7.78 12.01
CA MET A 103 -9.44 6.79 11.05
C MET A 103 -9.19 7.41 9.67
N ASN A 104 -10.03 8.36 9.26
CA ASN A 104 -9.92 9.09 8.00
C ASN A 104 -8.90 10.24 8.07
N ASN A 105 -8.38 10.58 9.25
CA ASN A 105 -7.39 11.62 9.41
C ASN A 105 -6.01 11.11 8.95
N PRO A 106 -5.41 11.71 7.91
CA PRO A 106 -4.13 11.24 7.36
C PRO A 106 -2.96 11.32 8.35
N ARG A 107 -3.07 12.12 9.42
CA ARG A 107 -2.05 12.18 10.48
C ARG A 107 -1.96 10.88 11.30
N HIS A 108 -3.04 10.10 11.38
CA HIS A 108 -3.07 8.84 12.13
C HIS A 108 -2.63 7.63 11.31
N THR A 109 -2.74 7.70 9.97
CA THR A 109 -2.35 6.61 9.06
C THR A 109 -0.88 6.64 8.65
N ALA A 110 -0.13 7.68 9.04
CA ALA A 110 1.26 7.92 8.64
C ALA A 110 2.30 7.47 9.69
N LYS A 111 1.88 6.74 10.73
CA LYS A 111 2.73 6.20 11.80
C LYS A 111 2.74 4.68 11.72
#